data_AF-A0A841DGD7-F1
#
_entry.id   AF-A0A841DGD7-F1
#
_cell.length_a   1.000
_cell.length_b   1.000
_cell.length_c   1.000
_cell.angle_alpha   90.00
_cell.angle_beta   90.00
_cell.angle_gamma   90.00
#
_symmetry.space_group_name_H-M   'P 1'
#
loop_
_entity.id
_entity.type
_entity.pdbx_description
1 polymer ?
#
loop_
_entity_poly.entity_id
_entity_poly.type
_entity_poly.pdbx_seq_one_letter_code
_entity_poly.pdbx_strand_id
1 'polypeptide(L)'
;MRDPELVSCAQRAASELERAWAQWRTFRGRGEEVAAESVASYVAHSIDHPWGRPRVVLGVDAEDARELAALLQRQDIGEHVW
;
A
#
# COMPACT_ATOMS: atom_id res chain seq x y z
N MET A 1 -2.54 -15.69 -21.35
CA MET A 1 -1.12 -15.37 -21.10
C MET A 1 -1.09 -14.20 -20.14
N ARG A 2 -0.24 -14.20 -19.09
CA ARG A 2 -0.09 -13.05 -18.19
C ARG A 2 0.34 -11.85 -19.02
N ASP A 3 -0.34 -10.72 -18.87
CA ASP A 3 0.08 -9.49 -19.55
C ASP A 3 1.32 -8.92 -18.81
N PRO A 4 2.52 -8.93 -19.43
CA PRO A 4 3.74 -8.48 -18.77
C PRO A 4 3.71 -6.99 -18.43
N GLU A 5 3.00 -6.17 -19.21
CA GLU A 5 2.86 -4.74 -18.96
C GLU A 5 2.03 -4.49 -17.70
N LEU A 6 0.94 -5.24 -17.51
CA LEU A 6 0.14 -5.15 -16.27
C LEU A 6 0.95 -5.56 -15.04
N VAL A 7 1.81 -6.58 -15.16
CA VAL A 7 2.65 -7.03 -14.05
C VAL A 7 3.69 -5.96 -13.70
N SER A 8 4.36 -5.39 -14.71
CA SER A 8 5.32 -4.31 -14.52
C SER A 8 4.66 -3.07 -13.89
N CYS A 9 3.47 -2.70 -14.36
CA CYS A 9 2.67 -1.62 -13.79
C CYS A 9 2.37 -1.87 -12.30
N ALA A 10 1.93 -3.08 -11.95
CA ALA A 10 1.65 -3.43 -10.56
C ALA A 10 2.91 -3.42 -9.68
N GLN A 11 4.05 -3.86 -10.20
CA GLN A 11 5.32 -3.83 -9.47
C GLN A 11 5.76 -2.39 -9.18
N ARG A 12 5.65 -1.50 -10.17
CA ARG A 12 5.93 -0.07 -9.98
C ARG A 12 5.02 0.54 -8.92
N ALA A 13 3.71 0.27 -9.01
CA ALA A 13 2.75 0.73 -8.02
C ALA A 13 3.06 0.20 -6.61
N ALA A 14 3.52 -1.05 -6.49
CA ALA A 14 3.94 -1.64 -5.22
C ALA A 14 5.14 -0.88 -4.61
N SER A 15 6.18 -0.61 -5.39
CA SER A 15 7.37 0.13 -4.94
C SER A 15 7.06 1.61 -4.63
N GLU A 16 6.19 2.24 -5.41
CA GLU A 16 5.76 3.62 -5.16
C GLU A 16 5.00 3.73 -3.83
N LEU A 17 4.11 2.78 -3.55
CA LEU A 17 3.35 2.72 -2.31
C LEU A 17 4.26 2.52 -1.09
N GLU A 18 5.21 1.58 -1.17
CA GLU A 18 6.18 1.33 -0.10
C GLU A 18 6.99 2.59 0.22
N ARG A 19 7.49 3.28 -0.81
CA ARG A 19 8.25 4.53 -0.66
C ARG A 19 7.40 5.65 -0.05
N ALA A 20 6.16 5.81 -0.51
CA ALA A 20 5.25 6.83 0.02
C ALA A 20 4.92 6.58 1.50
N TRP A 21 4.71 5.32 1.89
CA TRP A 21 4.45 4.95 3.27
C TRP A 21 5.66 5.23 4.17
N ALA A 22 6.87 4.84 3.74
CA ALA A 22 8.10 5.12 4.46
C ALA A 22 8.30 6.64 4.69
N GLN A 23 8.06 7.46 3.66
CA GLN A 23 8.15 8.92 3.78
C GLN A 23 7.12 9.49 4.76
N TRP A 24 5.88 8.99 4.73
CA TRP A 24 4.82 9.42 5.63
C TRP A 24 5.16 9.11 7.10
N ARG A 25 5.71 7.92 7.38
CA ARG A 25 6.20 7.51 8.71
C ARG A 25 7.32 8.42 9.22
N THR A 26 8.30 8.73 8.36
CA THR A 26 9.39 9.65 8.69
C THR A 26 8.87 11.04 9.05
N PHE A 27 7.93 11.59 8.25
CA PHE A 27 7.32 12.89 8.52
C PHE A 27 6.61 12.96 9.88
N ARG A 28 6.03 11.84 10.35
CA ARG A 28 5.35 11.74 11.65
C ARG A 28 6.31 11.58 12.84
N GLY A 29 7.63 11.64 12.62
CA GLY A 29 8.64 11.48 13.68
C GLY A 29 8.81 10.04 14.13
N ARG A 30 8.32 9.06 13.36
CA ARG A 30 8.40 7.62 13.66
C ARG A 30 9.50 6.90 12.86
N GLY A 31 10.40 7.67 12.24
CA GLY A 31 11.39 7.16 11.30
C GLY A 31 12.56 6.40 11.93
N GLU A 32 12.79 6.50 13.24
CA GLU A 32 14.10 6.11 13.81
C GLU A 32 14.15 4.79 14.59
N GLU A 33 13.04 4.21 15.09
CA GLU A 33 13.17 3.06 16.00
C GLU A 33 12.89 1.66 15.40
N VAL A 34 11.99 1.50 14.42
CA VAL A 34 11.71 0.16 13.79
C VAL A 34 11.18 0.28 12.35
N ALA A 35 11.35 1.44 11.70
CA ALA A 35 10.57 1.81 10.51
C ALA A 35 10.96 1.12 9.19
N ALA A 36 12.16 0.54 9.12
CA ALA A 36 12.66 -0.04 7.87
C ALA A 36 12.12 -1.45 7.55
N GLU A 37 11.54 -2.16 8.54
CA GLU A 37 11.14 -3.57 8.37
C GLU A 37 9.62 -3.80 8.37
N SER A 38 8.80 -2.80 8.67
CA SER A 38 7.36 -3.01 8.93
C SER A 38 6.47 -2.98 7.67
N VAL A 39 7.00 -2.63 6.50
CA VAL A 39 6.22 -2.55 5.26
C VAL A 39 6.83 -3.39 4.17
N ALA A 40 6.07 -4.37 3.69
CA ALA A 40 6.44 -5.19 2.54
C ALA A 40 5.36 -5.09 1.47
N SER A 41 5.70 -4.57 0.30
CA SER A 41 4.80 -4.46 -0.84
C SER A 41 5.19 -5.46 -1.92
N TYR A 42 4.25 -6.29 -2.39
CA TYR A 42 4.53 -7.25 -3.45
C TYR A 42 3.34 -7.46 -4.38
N VAL A 43 3.62 -8.00 -5.58
CA VAL A 43 2.57 -8.33 -6.54
C VAL A 43 2.12 -9.76 -6.37
N ALA A 44 0.90 -9.95 -5.89
CA ALA A 44 0.24 -11.25 -5.85
C ALA A 44 -0.74 -11.40 -7.00
N HIS A 45 -1.06 -12.65 -7.31
CA HIS A 45 -2.18 -12.97 -8.20
C HIS A 45 -3.18 -13.72 -7.33
N SER A 46 -4.43 -13.23 -7.31
CA SER A 46 -5.47 -13.90 -6.54
C SER A 46 -5.80 -15.23 -7.20
N ILE A 47 -5.83 -16.30 -6.40
CA ILE A 47 -6.20 -17.65 -6.85
C ILE A 47 -7.73 -17.79 -6.88
N ASP A 48 -8.44 -17.09 -5.98
CA ASP A 48 -9.88 -17.27 -5.76
C ASP A 48 -10.79 -16.21 -6.40
N HIS A 49 -10.24 -15.10 -6.88
CA HIS A 49 -11.03 -14.04 -7.54
C HIS A 49 -10.98 -14.15 -9.06
N PRO A 50 -12.11 -13.92 -9.79
CA PRO A 50 -12.24 -14.12 -11.24
C PRO A 50 -11.36 -13.23 -12.13
N TRP A 51 -10.44 -12.46 -11.56
CA TRP A 51 -9.60 -11.49 -12.27
C TRP A 51 -8.14 -11.80 -12.02
N GLY A 52 -7.55 -12.67 -12.85
CA GLY A 52 -6.11 -12.97 -12.92
C GLY A 52 -5.19 -11.78 -13.25
N ARG A 53 -5.61 -10.56 -12.91
CA ARG A 53 -4.83 -9.33 -12.95
C ARG A 53 -3.87 -9.29 -11.75
N PRO A 54 -2.66 -8.75 -11.94
CA PRO A 54 -1.72 -8.54 -10.86
C PRO A 54 -2.29 -7.54 -9.85
N ARG A 55 -2.10 -7.82 -8.56
CA ARG A 55 -2.55 -6.96 -7.45
C ARG A 55 -1.38 -6.61 -6.56
N VAL A 56 -1.34 -5.36 -6.11
CA VAL A 56 -0.41 -4.93 -5.04
C VAL A 56 -0.96 -5.41 -3.70
N VAL A 57 -0.14 -6.14 -2.97
CA VAL A 57 -0.38 -6.53 -1.58
C VAL A 57 0.59 -5.74 -0.71
N LEU A 58 0.05 -5.05 0.28
CA LEU A 58 0.82 -4.30 1.27
C LEU A 58 0.69 -5.01 2.62
N GLY A 59 1.80 -5.56 3.10
CA GLY A 59 1.92 -6.02 4.49
C GLY A 59 2.36 -4.86 5.37
N VAL A 60 1.59 -4.59 6.42
CA VAL A 60 1.87 -3.61 7.48
C VAL A 60 1.56 -4.22 8.84
N ASP A 61 2.17 -3.71 9.92
CA ASP A 61 1.78 -4.11 11.27
C ASP A 61 0.38 -3.58 11.66
N ALA A 62 -0.13 -4.02 12.81
CA ALA A 62 -1.47 -3.68 13.26
C ALA A 62 -1.64 -2.19 13.64
N GLU A 63 -0.58 -1.50 14.06
CA GLU A 63 -0.62 -0.07 14.34
C GLU A 63 -0.69 0.72 13.04
N ASP A 64 0.22 0.44 12.12
CA ASP A 64 0.29 1.03 10.79
C ASP A 64 -1.01 0.79 10.00
N ALA A 65 -1.60 -0.40 10.09
CA ALA A 65 -2.90 -0.71 9.48
C ALA A 65 -4.03 0.18 10.00
N ARG A 66 -4.07 0.45 11.33
CA ARG A 66 -5.08 1.33 11.93
C ARG A 66 -4.90 2.77 11.48
N GLU A 67 -3.66 3.23 11.37
CA GLU A 67 -3.37 4.57 10.89
C GLU A 67 -3.74 4.74 9.42
N LEU A 68 -3.41 3.75 8.58
CA LEU A 68 -3.85 3.73 7.19
C LEU A 68 -5.38 3.82 7.09
N ALA A 69 -6.10 3.03 7.88
CA ALA A 69 -7.56 3.07 7.92
C ALA A 69 -8.09 4.46 8.34
N ALA A 70 -7.49 5.06 9.37
CA ALA A 70 -7.87 6.40 9.82
C ALA A 70 -7.58 7.49 8.77
N LEU A 71 -6.47 7.39 8.03
CA LEU A 71 -6.15 8.31 6.93
C LEU A 71 -7.18 8.23 5.81
N LEU A 72 -7.51 7.01 5.35
CA LEU A 72 -8.46 6.78 4.26
C LEU A 72 -9.86 7.27 4.63
N GLN A 73 -10.32 7.00 5.86
CA GLN A 73 -11.61 7.49 6.35
C GLN A 73 -11.68 9.03 6.41
N ARG A 74 -10.57 9.70 6.75
CA ARG A 74 -10.52 11.17 6.78
C ARG A 74 -10.59 11.80 5.40
N GLN A 75 -10.04 11.14 4.38
CA GLN A 75 -10.14 11.61 3.00
C GLN A 75 -11.56 11.46 2.45
N ASP A 76 -12.21 10.35 2.74
CA ASP A 76 -13.61 10.08 2.34
C ASP A 76 -14.58 11.13 2.91
N ILE A 77 -14.39 11.51 4.18
CA ILE A 77 -15.21 12.55 4.84
C ILE A 77 -14.94 13.95 4.26
N GLY A 78 -13.76 14.20 3.70
CA GLY A 78 -13.39 15.47 3.07
C GLY A 78 -13.92 15.64 1.65
N GLU A 79 -14.16 14.54 0.92
CA GLU A 79 -14.66 14.56 -0.46
C GLU A 79 -16.20 14.56 -0.55
N HIS A 80 -16.91 14.21 0.53
CA HIS A 80 -18.39 14.19 0.57
C HIS A 80 -19.06 15.51 1.01
N VAL A 81 -18.32 16.63 1.04
CA VAL A 81 -18.88 17.96 1.30
C VAL A 81 -18.92 18.80 0.03
N TRP A 82 -19.64 18.36 -1.01
CA TRP A 82 -20.11 19.23 -2.11
C TRP A 82 -21.41 18.69 -2.70
#